data_AF-A0A1H4CTV7-F1
#
_entry.id   AF-A0A1H4CTV7-F1
#
_cell.length_a   1.000
_cell.length_b   1.000
_cell.length_c   1.000
_cell.angle_alpha   90.00
_cell.angle_beta   90.00
_cell.angle_gamma   90.00
#
_symmetry.space_group_name_H-M   'P 1'
#
loop_
_entity.id
_entity.type
_entity.pdbx_description
1 polymer ?
#
loop_
_entity_poly.entity_id
_entity_poly.type
_entity_poly.pdbx_seq_one_letter_code
_entity_poly.pdbx_strand_id
1 'polypeptide(L)'
;MNFEFKVFRISNALALTLSGMSAVLSLFALSAAGMSLEIIVSVLAFGACFIHSILSMSLQRTWVIPDVPLKESTPGGIRIMGGIELIFAFFCIFIGFFILLMPNDLLKQAFDQLPEQQRTSNVLTPGYLKQLAGYTLFIGILYALNVILSLRLLKKVVRRQEQEFHKEQE
;
A
#
# COMPACT_ATOMS: atom_id res chain seq x y z
N MET A 1 -8.81 -3.85 24.08
CA MET A 1 -8.16 -3.47 22.81
C MET A 1 -9.22 -2.89 21.87
N ASN A 2 -9.13 -1.61 21.52
CA ASN A 2 -10.17 -0.92 20.74
C ASN A 2 -10.34 -1.54 19.35
N PHE A 3 -11.56 -1.55 18.82
CA PHE A 3 -11.90 -2.08 17.49
C PHE A 3 -11.01 -1.45 16.39
N GLU A 4 -10.81 -0.12 16.44
CA GLU A 4 -9.93 0.60 15.52
C GLU A 4 -8.51 0.02 15.45
N PHE A 5 -7.95 -0.36 16.61
CA PHE A 5 -6.60 -0.93 16.68
C PHE A 5 -6.55 -2.37 16.14
N LYS A 6 -7.61 -3.16 16.34
CA LYS A 6 -7.73 -4.49 15.72
C LYS A 6 -7.75 -4.37 14.19
N VAL A 7 -8.57 -3.46 13.66
CA VAL A 7 -8.66 -3.20 12.22
C VAL A 7 -7.30 -2.75 11.69
N PHE A 8 -6.63 -1.82 12.37
CA PHE A 8 -5.29 -1.35 11.97
C PHE A 8 -4.25 -2.46 11.96
N ARG A 9 -4.25 -3.33 12.98
CA ARG A 9 -3.30 -4.44 13.05
C ARG A 9 -3.49 -5.41 11.89
N ILE A 10 -4.74 -5.74 11.55
CA ILE A 10 -5.07 -6.62 10.43
C ILE A 10 -4.74 -5.95 9.10
N SER A 11 -5.14 -4.68 8.92
CA SER A 11 -4.87 -3.95 7.67
C SER A 11 -3.37 -3.81 7.43
N ASN A 12 -2.59 -3.51 8.47
CA ASN A 12 -1.14 -3.39 8.35
C ASN A 12 -0.47 -4.73 8.06
N ALA A 13 -0.94 -5.83 8.66
CA ALA A 13 -0.43 -7.15 8.37
C ALA A 13 -0.68 -7.53 6.89
N LEU A 14 -1.90 -7.30 6.40
CA LEU A 14 -2.23 -7.52 4.99
C LEU A 14 -1.43 -6.61 4.06
N ALA A 15 -1.33 -5.32 4.38
CA ALA A 15 -0.57 -4.34 3.61
C ALA A 15 0.89 -4.76 3.50
N LEU A 16 1.52 -5.12 4.63
CA LEU A 16 2.90 -5.58 4.73
C LEU A 16 3.15 -6.83 3.88
N THR A 17 2.28 -7.84 3.98
CA THR A 17 2.42 -9.08 3.21
C THR A 17 2.28 -8.81 1.71
N LEU A 18 1.27 -8.05 1.31
CA LEU A 18 0.99 -7.76 -0.10
C LEU A 18 2.09 -6.87 -0.72
N SER A 19 2.51 -5.81 -0.02
CA SER A 19 3.56 -4.93 -0.51
C SER A 19 4.90 -5.64 -0.53
N GLY A 20 5.21 -6.45 0.49
CA GLY A 20 6.45 -7.23 0.55
C GLY A 20 6.55 -8.25 -0.57
N MET A 21 5.49 -9.03 -0.80
CA MET A 21 5.43 -9.98 -1.91
C MET A 21 5.53 -9.26 -3.26
N SER A 22 4.82 -8.16 -3.45
CA SER A 22 4.83 -7.40 -4.71
C SER A 22 6.18 -6.74 -4.99
N ALA A 23 6.86 -6.23 -3.95
CA ALA A 23 8.20 -5.68 -4.07
C ALA A 23 9.22 -6.76 -4.46
N VAL A 24 9.17 -7.95 -3.84
CA VAL A 24 10.03 -9.09 -4.20
C VAL A 24 9.78 -9.54 -5.64
N LEU A 25 8.52 -9.68 -6.06
CA LEU A 25 8.18 -10.01 -7.44
C LEU A 25 8.69 -8.96 -8.43
N SER A 26 8.58 -7.68 -8.10
CA SER A 26 9.07 -6.59 -8.95
C SER A 26 10.60 -6.58 -9.04
N LEU A 27 11.31 -6.89 -7.95
CA LEU A 27 12.76 -7.05 -7.96
C LEU A 27 13.20 -8.27 -8.77
N PHE A 28 12.46 -9.38 -8.69
CA PHE A 28 12.71 -10.55 -9.52
C PHE A 28 12.50 -10.21 -11.00
N ALA A 29 11.41 -9.52 -11.34
CA ALA A 29 11.15 -9.04 -12.70
C ALA A 29 12.27 -8.12 -13.21
N LEU A 30 12.77 -7.21 -12.36
CA LEU A 30 13.91 -6.34 -12.69
C LEU A 30 15.16 -7.16 -13.04
N SER A 31 15.43 -8.22 -12.28
CA SER A 31 16.59 -9.09 -12.52
C SER A 31 16.44 -9.97 -13.77
N ALA A 32 15.23 -10.44 -14.08
CA ALA A 32 14.97 -11.39 -15.15
C ALA A 32 14.73 -10.70 -16.51
N ALA A 33 13.96 -9.62 -16.53
CA ALA A 33 13.57 -8.90 -17.75
C ALA A 33 14.42 -7.64 -18.01
N GLY A 34 15.25 -7.24 -17.05
CA GLY A 34 16.07 -6.03 -17.12
C GLY A 34 15.33 -4.77 -16.69
N MET A 35 15.98 -3.62 -16.88
CA MET A 35 15.50 -2.32 -16.40
C MET A 35 14.46 -1.74 -17.36
N SER A 36 13.21 -1.62 -16.89
CA SER A 36 12.15 -0.84 -17.54
C SER A 36 11.57 0.19 -16.56
N LEU A 37 11.05 1.29 -17.10
CA LEU A 37 10.43 2.35 -16.29
C LEU A 37 9.27 1.79 -15.44
N GLU A 38 8.46 0.91 -16.02
CA GLU A 38 7.34 0.25 -15.35
C GLU A 38 7.78 -0.56 -14.13
N ILE A 39 8.85 -1.34 -14.27
CA ILE A 39 9.39 -2.15 -13.17
C ILE A 39 9.98 -1.25 -12.09
N ILE A 40 10.73 -0.19 -12.46
CA ILE A 40 11.27 0.77 -11.49
C ILE A 40 10.15 1.43 -10.68
N VAL A 41 9.12 1.93 -11.36
CA VAL A 41 7.96 2.56 -10.70
C VAL A 41 7.27 1.57 -9.77
N SER A 42 7.10 0.32 -10.19
CA SER A 42 6.52 -0.75 -9.37
C SER A 42 7.34 -1.02 -8.11
N VAL A 43 8.67 -1.19 -8.24
CA VAL A 43 9.57 -1.42 -7.10
C VAL A 43 9.50 -0.26 -6.11
N LEU A 44 9.51 0.99 -6.60
CA LEU A 44 9.44 2.17 -5.75
C LEU A 44 8.08 2.29 -5.04
N ALA A 45 6.98 2.05 -5.75
CA ALA A 45 5.64 2.13 -5.19
C ALA A 45 5.40 1.07 -4.11
N PHE A 46 5.66 -0.20 -4.40
CA PHE A 46 5.50 -1.28 -3.42
C PHE A 46 6.53 -1.20 -2.30
N GLY A 47 7.75 -0.72 -2.60
CA GLY A 47 8.77 -0.43 -1.60
C GLY A 47 8.31 0.63 -0.59
N ALA A 48 7.72 1.74 -1.06
CA ALA A 48 7.17 2.77 -0.18
C ALA A 48 6.06 2.23 0.73
N CYS A 49 5.11 1.45 0.18
CA CYS A 49 4.04 0.81 0.95
C CYS A 49 4.58 -0.17 1.99
N PHE A 50 5.64 -0.92 1.64
CA PHE A 50 6.32 -1.84 2.54
C PHE A 50 7.00 -1.10 3.69
N ILE A 51 7.76 -0.04 3.40
CA ILE A 51 8.44 0.78 4.42
C ILE A 51 7.39 1.41 5.35
N HIS A 52 6.32 1.99 4.81
CA HIS A 52 5.24 2.55 5.63
C HIS A 52 4.60 1.48 6.54
N SER A 53 4.43 0.25 6.07
CA SER A 53 3.90 -0.86 6.87
C SER A 53 4.85 -1.30 8.00
N ILE A 54 6.16 -1.27 7.75
CA ILE A 54 7.20 -1.54 8.78
C ILE A 54 7.22 -0.44 9.86
N LEU A 55 7.15 0.82 9.45
CA LEU A 55 7.07 1.95 10.39
C LEU A 55 5.76 1.89 11.20
N SER A 56 4.66 1.54 10.54
CA SER A 56 3.36 1.32 11.17
C SER A 56 3.39 0.16 12.18
N MET A 57 4.15 -0.89 11.93
CA MET A 57 4.37 -1.97 12.91
C MET A 57 5.12 -1.48 14.15
N SER A 58 6.14 -0.62 13.96
CA SER A 58 6.85 0.02 15.07
C SER A 58 5.92 0.89 15.91
N LEU A 59 5.02 1.65 15.25
CA LEU A 59 3.98 2.43 15.91
C LEU A 59 3.00 1.56 16.71
N GLN A 60 2.59 0.41 16.17
CA GLN A 60 1.74 -0.54 16.90
C GLN A 60 2.44 -1.08 18.15
N ARG A 61 3.75 -1.34 18.07
CA ARG A 61 4.54 -1.80 19.21
C ARG A 61 4.57 -0.76 20.33
N THR A 62 4.89 0.50 20.03
CA THR A 62 4.86 1.60 21.02
C THR A 62 3.47 1.81 21.61
N TRP A 63 2.40 1.62 20.84
CA TRP A 63 1.04 1.72 21.38
C TRP A 63 0.72 0.64 22.42
N VAL A 64 1.23 -0.59 22.21
CA VAL A 64 1.02 -1.73 23.11
C VAL A 64 1.95 -1.69 24.31
N ILE A 65 3.20 -1.24 24.11
CA ILE A 65 4.24 -1.15 25.14
C ILE A 65 4.64 0.32 25.26
N PRO A 66 4.03 1.09 26.18
CA PRO A 66 4.27 2.52 26.32
C PRO A 66 5.74 2.86 26.60
N ASP A 67 6.44 2.00 27.35
CA ASP A 67 7.85 2.17 27.73
C ASP A 67 8.82 2.10 26.54
N VAL A 68 8.36 1.71 25.35
CA VAL A 68 9.17 1.67 24.13
C VAL A 68 8.87 2.91 23.28
N PRO A 69 9.68 3.99 23.38
CA PRO A 69 9.44 5.20 22.62
C PRO A 69 9.62 4.98 21.13
N LEU A 70 8.98 5.84 20.34
CA LEU A 70 9.21 5.90 18.90
C LEU A 70 10.60 6.48 18.65
N LYS A 71 11.33 5.93 17.67
CA LYS A 71 12.54 6.60 17.19
C LYS A 71 12.16 7.95 16.59
N GLU A 72 13.01 8.97 16.76
CA GLU A 72 12.76 10.35 16.29
C GLU A 72 12.42 10.45 14.79
N SER A 73 12.97 9.57 13.96
CA SER A 73 12.71 9.54 12.51
C SER A 73 11.37 8.88 12.14
N THR A 74 10.73 8.12 13.04
CA THR A 74 9.54 7.31 12.75
C THR A 74 8.32 8.16 12.41
N PRO A 75 7.96 9.21 13.16
CA PRO A 75 6.80 10.06 12.84
C PRO A 75 6.92 10.73 11.48
N GLY A 76 8.12 11.24 11.15
CA GLY A 76 8.42 11.83 9.85
C GLY A 76 8.30 10.79 8.72
N GLY A 77 8.90 9.62 8.91
CA GLY A 77 8.82 8.51 7.96
C GLY A 77 7.39 8.05 7.68
N ILE A 78 6.55 7.91 8.71
CA ILE A 78 5.13 7.53 8.55
C ILE A 78 4.37 8.56 7.72
N ARG A 79 4.61 9.85 7.96
CA ARG A 79 3.94 10.94 7.21
C ARG A 79 4.36 10.96 5.74
N ILE A 80 5.68 10.89 5.48
CA ILE A 80 6.22 10.95 4.11
C ILE A 80 5.81 9.71 3.32
N MET A 81 6.08 8.51 3.86
CA MET A 81 5.77 7.27 3.17
C MET A 81 4.26 7.05 3.07
N GLY A 82 3.48 7.46 4.08
CA GLY A 82 2.02 7.44 4.00
C GLY A 82 1.46 8.36 2.91
N GLY A 83 2.09 9.52 2.67
CA GLY A 83 1.74 10.39 1.55
C GLY A 83 1.98 9.73 0.19
N ILE A 84 3.13 9.06 0.02
CA ILE A 84 3.46 8.31 -1.20
C ILE A 84 2.50 7.13 -1.39
N GLU A 85 2.23 6.37 -0.33
CA GLU A 85 1.28 5.25 -0.34
C GLU A 85 -0.13 5.70 -0.69
N LEU A 86 -0.57 6.88 -0.23
CA LEU A 86 -1.89 7.43 -0.61
C LEU A 86 -1.99 7.80 -2.08
N ILE A 87 -0.95 8.38 -2.66
CA ILE A 87 -0.91 8.68 -4.11
C ILE A 87 -1.02 7.37 -4.90
N PHE A 88 -0.24 6.36 -4.51
CA PHE A 88 -0.30 5.05 -5.15
C PHE A 88 -1.68 4.38 -4.98
N ALA A 89 -2.23 4.39 -3.78
CA ALA A 89 -3.55 3.87 -3.47
C ALA A 89 -4.64 4.56 -4.32
N PHE A 90 -4.54 5.88 -4.49
CA PHE A 90 -5.45 6.65 -5.35
C PHE A 90 -5.40 6.15 -6.81
N PHE A 91 -4.21 5.95 -7.38
CA PHE A 91 -4.07 5.39 -8.72
C PHE A 91 -4.66 3.98 -8.81
N CYS A 92 -4.39 3.10 -7.84
CA CYS A 92 -4.95 1.75 -7.82
C CYS A 92 -6.49 1.77 -7.78
N ILE A 93 -7.07 2.62 -6.93
CA ILE A 93 -8.52 2.78 -6.82
C ILE A 93 -9.09 3.31 -8.14
N PHE A 94 -8.49 4.35 -8.70
CA PHE A 94 -8.97 4.98 -9.93
C PHE A 94 -8.92 4.01 -11.12
N ILE A 95 -7.79 3.33 -11.32
CA ILE A 95 -7.62 2.35 -12.40
C ILE A 95 -8.56 1.16 -12.23
N GLY A 96 -8.61 0.60 -11.02
CA GLY A 96 -9.48 -0.54 -10.73
C GLY A 96 -10.96 -0.20 -10.95
N PHE A 97 -11.40 0.95 -10.47
CA PHE A 97 -12.77 1.43 -10.65
C PHE A 97 -13.10 1.67 -12.13
N PHE A 98 -12.20 2.31 -12.88
CA PHE A 98 -12.42 2.61 -14.30
C PHE A 98 -12.53 1.34 -15.16
N ILE A 99 -11.65 0.36 -14.96
CA ILE A 99 -11.69 -0.91 -15.71
C ILE A 99 -12.95 -1.71 -15.38
N LEU A 100 -13.40 -1.72 -14.12
CA LEU A 100 -14.61 -2.42 -13.71
C LEU A 100 -15.86 -1.85 -14.39
N LEU A 101 -15.93 -0.53 -14.53
CA LEU A 101 -17.05 0.15 -15.19
C LEU A 101 -16.99 0.07 -16.72
N MET A 102 -15.85 -0.28 -17.29
CA MET A 102 -15.71 -0.34 -18.74
C MET A 102 -16.57 -1.48 -19.35
N PRO A 103 -17.35 -1.19 -20.40
CA PRO A 103 -18.04 -2.21 -21.20
C PRO A 103 -17.05 -3.24 -21.76
N ASN A 104 -17.49 -4.50 -21.81
CA ASN A 104 -16.64 -5.60 -22.30
C ASN A 104 -16.23 -5.41 -23.76
N ASP A 105 -17.05 -4.76 -24.58
CA ASP A 105 -16.75 -4.53 -25.99
C ASP A 105 -15.64 -3.50 -26.18
N LEU A 106 -15.56 -2.49 -25.31
CA LEU A 106 -14.45 -1.53 -25.31
C LEU A 106 -13.15 -2.18 -24.81
N LEU A 107 -13.23 -3.07 -23.80
CA LEU A 107 -12.08 -3.85 -23.36
C LEU A 107 -11.56 -4.76 -24.47
N LYS A 108 -12.45 -5.39 -25.26
CA LYS A 108 -12.10 -6.19 -26.44
C LYS A 108 -11.39 -5.35 -27.50
N GLN A 109 -11.91 -4.17 -27.82
CA GLN A 109 -11.26 -3.28 -28.78
C GLN A 109 -9.87 -2.82 -28.33
N ALA A 110 -9.66 -2.62 -27.02
CA ALA A 110 -8.34 -2.31 -26.47
C ALA A 110 -7.35 -3.47 -26.63
N PHE A 111 -7.81 -4.73 -26.56
CA PHE A 111 -6.98 -5.91 -26.83
C PHE A 111 -6.51 -5.99 -28.29
N ASP A 112 -7.38 -5.60 -29.22
CA ASP A 112 -7.06 -5.59 -30.65
C ASP A 112 -6.04 -4.51 -31.02
N GLN A 113 -5.63 -3.67 -30.07
CA GLN A 113 -4.55 -2.69 -30.23
C GLN A 113 -3.21 -3.14 -29.62
N LEU A 114 -3.18 -4.24 -28.86
CA LEU A 114 -1.93 -4.75 -28.29
C LEU A 114 -1.05 -5.42 -29.36
N PRO A 115 0.28 -5.44 -29.20
CA PRO A 115 1.18 -6.19 -30.09
C PRO A 115 0.83 -7.69 -30.15
N GLU A 116 1.02 -8.35 -31.30
CA GLU A 116 0.67 -9.78 -31.50
C GLU A 116 1.32 -10.72 -30.46
N GLN A 117 2.53 -10.39 -30.00
CA GLN A 117 3.23 -11.13 -28.93
C GLN A 117 2.49 -11.12 -27.58
N GLN A 118 1.65 -10.12 -27.32
CA GLN A 118 0.82 -10.07 -26.12
C GLN A 118 -0.56 -10.72 -26.34
N ARG A 119 -1.09 -10.68 -27.58
CA ARG A 119 -2.37 -11.31 -27.94
C ARG A 119 -2.34 -12.84 -27.91
N THR A 120 -1.18 -13.44 -28.17
CA THR A 120 -1.00 -14.91 -28.21
C THR A 120 -1.01 -15.56 -26.82
N SER A 121 -0.92 -14.77 -25.74
CA SER A 121 -1.19 -15.25 -24.40
C SER A 121 -2.71 -15.32 -24.17
N ASN A 122 -3.30 -16.51 -24.31
CA ASN A 122 -4.72 -16.82 -24.05
C ASN A 122 -5.23 -16.47 -22.62
N VAL A 123 -4.44 -15.76 -21.82
CA VAL A 123 -4.69 -15.40 -20.42
C VAL A 123 -5.48 -14.08 -20.31
N LEU A 124 -5.29 -13.18 -21.27
CA LEU A 124 -5.83 -11.82 -21.25
C LEU A 124 -7.25 -11.78 -21.84
N THR A 125 -8.23 -12.22 -21.04
CA THR A 125 -9.66 -12.08 -21.35
C THR A 125 -10.26 -10.86 -20.64
N PRO A 126 -11.39 -10.28 -21.14
CA PRO A 126 -12.08 -9.21 -20.43
C PRO A 126 -12.50 -9.60 -19.00
N GLY A 127 -12.86 -10.86 -18.78
CA GLY A 127 -13.18 -11.39 -17.45
C GLY A 127 -11.97 -11.37 -16.51
N TYR A 128 -10.79 -11.79 -17.00
CA TYR A 128 -9.55 -11.73 -16.23
C TYR A 128 -9.15 -10.30 -15.88
N LEU A 129 -9.27 -9.35 -16.81
CA LEU A 129 -9.00 -7.93 -16.53
C LEU A 129 -9.92 -7.35 -15.46
N LYS A 130 -11.22 -7.71 -15.49
CA LYS A 130 -12.15 -7.25 -14.44
C LYS A 130 -11.81 -7.86 -13.07
N GLN A 131 -11.38 -9.11 -13.03
CA GLN A 131 -10.88 -9.72 -11.79
C GLN A 131 -9.61 -9.00 -11.28
N LEU A 132 -8.65 -8.75 -12.17
CA LEU A 132 -7.43 -8.02 -11.84
C LEU A 132 -7.76 -6.61 -11.35
N ALA A 133 -8.67 -5.90 -12.02
CA ALA A 133 -9.13 -4.58 -11.61
C ALA A 133 -9.82 -4.59 -10.24
N GLY A 134 -10.63 -5.62 -9.95
CA GLY A 134 -11.21 -5.82 -8.62
C GLY A 134 -10.14 -6.02 -7.54
N TYR A 135 -9.11 -6.81 -7.83
CA TYR A 135 -7.97 -7.00 -6.94
C TYR A 135 -7.16 -5.70 -6.74
N THR A 136 -6.89 -4.95 -7.81
CA THR A 136 -6.20 -3.66 -7.75
C THR A 136 -7.00 -2.64 -6.92
N LEU A 137 -8.32 -2.58 -7.10
CA LEU A 137 -9.21 -1.73 -6.32
C LEU A 137 -9.15 -2.11 -4.82
N PHE A 138 -9.23 -3.39 -4.51
CA PHE A 138 -9.13 -3.90 -3.14
C PHE A 138 -7.80 -3.50 -2.48
N ILE A 139 -6.68 -3.67 -3.18
CA ILE A 139 -5.36 -3.27 -2.70
C ILE A 139 -5.32 -1.76 -2.42
N GLY A 140 -5.82 -0.95 -3.34
CA GLY A 140 -5.83 0.50 -3.17
C GLY A 140 -6.63 0.93 -1.93
N ILE A 141 -7.81 0.35 -1.71
CA ILE A 141 -8.62 0.60 -0.52
C ILE A 141 -7.89 0.17 0.75
N LEU A 142 -7.24 -1.00 0.73
CA LEU A 142 -6.48 -1.52 1.86
C LEU A 142 -5.33 -0.60 2.26
N TYR A 143 -4.53 -0.12 1.30
CA TYR A 143 -3.43 0.81 1.56
C TYR A 143 -3.95 2.17 2.06
N ALA A 144 -4.99 2.72 1.44
CA ALA A 144 -5.60 3.97 1.91
C ALA A 144 -6.08 3.84 3.37
N LEU A 145 -6.76 2.73 3.70
CA LEU A 145 -7.21 2.44 5.07
C LEU A 145 -6.02 2.32 6.03
N ASN A 146 -4.95 1.65 5.62
CA ASN A 146 -3.75 1.46 6.42
C ASN A 146 -3.09 2.80 6.78
N VAL A 147 -2.94 3.71 5.81
CA VAL A 147 -2.40 5.07 6.04
C VAL A 147 -3.30 5.89 6.94
N ILE A 148 -4.62 5.87 6.73
CA ILE A 148 -5.54 6.66 7.56
C ILE A 148 -5.46 6.20 9.02
N LEU A 149 -5.41 4.89 9.26
CA LEU A 149 -5.31 4.32 10.60
C LEU A 149 -3.93 4.57 11.23
N SER A 150 -2.85 4.48 10.46
CA SER A 150 -1.49 4.76 10.95
C SER A 150 -1.36 6.22 11.40
N LEU A 151 -1.86 7.19 10.61
CA LEU A 151 -1.83 8.61 10.95
C LEU A 151 -2.69 8.94 12.17
N ARG A 152 -3.87 8.32 12.30
CA ARG A 152 -4.71 8.47 13.50
C ARG A 152 -4.02 7.94 14.75
N LEU A 153 -3.37 6.78 14.67
CA LEU A 153 -2.65 6.22 15.80
C LEU A 153 -1.40 7.03 16.13
N LEU A 154 -0.68 7.52 15.11
CA LEU A 154 0.50 8.37 15.29
C LEU A 154 0.16 9.63 16.08
N LYS A 155 -0.96 10.29 15.74
CA LYS A 155 -1.45 11.46 16.48
C LYS A 155 -1.76 11.14 17.94
N LYS A 156 -2.29 9.94 18.24
CA LYS A 156 -2.58 9.51 19.62
C LYS A 156 -1.29 9.21 20.39
N VAL A 157 -0.29 8.58 19.77
CA VAL A 157 0.99 8.25 20.41
C VAL A 157 1.81 9.51 20.71
N VAL A 158 1.96 10.40 19.73
CA VAL A 158 2.74 11.63 19.90
C VAL A 158 2.16 12.50 21.04
N ARG A 159 0.83 12.66 21.06
CA ARG A 159 0.16 13.38 22.16
C ARG A 159 0.38 12.76 23.54
N ARG A 160 0.44 11.42 23.63
CA ARG A 160 0.71 10.73 24.89
C ARG A 160 2.13 11.03 25.38
N GLN A 161 3.12 10.95 24.48
CA GLN A 161 4.52 11.22 24.81
C GLN A 161 4.75 12.68 25.21
N GLU A 162 4.10 13.63 24.54
CA GLU A 162 4.13 15.05 24.92
C GLU A 162 3.58 15.26 26.34
N GLN A 163 2.46 14.61 26.70
CA GLN A 163 1.87 14.71 28.04
C GLN A 163 2.73 14.08 29.13
N GLU A 164 3.40 12.95 28.85
CA GLU A 164 4.30 12.30 29.80
C GLU A 164 5.55 13.16 30.04
N PHE A 165 6.13 13.73 28.97
CA PHE A 165 7.27 14.63 29.09
C PHE A 165 6.97 15.88 29.95
N HIS A 166 5.78 16.46 29.82
CA HIS A 166 5.39 17.60 30.66
C HIS A 166 5.21 17.23 32.14
N LYS A 167 4.76 16.02 32.45
CA LYS A 167 4.62 15.55 33.85
C LYS A 167 5.95 15.27 34.53
N GLU A 168 6.98 14.91 33.79
CA GLU A 168 8.33 14.69 34.34
C GLU A 168 9.08 16.00 34.65
N GLN A 169 8.57 17.14 34.18
CA GLN A 169 9.14 18.47 34.41
C GLN A 169 8.49 19.24 35.57
N GLU A 170 7.39 18.73 36.14
CA GLU A 170 6.69 19.26 37.32
C GLU A 170 7.14 18.56 38.61
#